data_AF-A0A7K2TH18-F1
#
_entry.id   AF-A0A7K2TH18-F1
#
_cell.length_a   1.000
_cell.length_b   1.000
_cell.length_c   1.000
_cell.angle_alpha   90.00
_cell.angle_beta   90.00
_cell.angle_gamma   90.00
#
_symmetry.space_group_name_H-M   'P 1'
#
loop_
_entity.id
_entity.type
_entity.pdbx_description
1 polymer ?
#
loop_
_entity_poly.entity_id
_entity_poly.type
_entity_poly.pdbx_seq_one_letter_code
_entity_poly.pdbx_strand_id
1 'polypeptide(L)'
;MIGDFATWRNMPITFDQTDTGSAAVQVANYLRVSPNTSSGPLAPSIELGLYAEKTGRTTSAYGPRWSELTTSGGRTQAIKAGVNPTKPDKRNHTYMTVRQDSGNQWDVLYDFNKVGSTTKQLKVTSGNTNRVDIGLEVTGPKYVDVPSIANRMQFMTGNKVWQQTATANVAKSITLPACSTSHKPPTCFTTKLTDNSKFTQWTASKPRRQAAAMNSPTTLTAPAVSPAATRAQSLPATFNGVDQRALHSCMENNPDSCLATVPGLSECVVTVRMCNAAALSSRESSTGTGPDAGVSAAVVRERAAAAFNVPADSLSVRPTASPAGALKARFRAAADSDDGSWTVTSAGPTSGLQHTDRRFDGFTARYSTHTGALLEACWGDLCDVS
;
A
#
# COMPACT_ATOMS: atom_id res chain seq x y z
N MET A 1 -13.98 18.55 0.89
CA MET A 1 -13.22 17.43 1.47
C MET A 1 -11.74 17.79 1.46
N ILE A 2 -11.03 17.57 2.56
CA ILE A 2 -9.61 17.96 2.73
C ILE A 2 -8.73 16.81 3.24
N GLY A 3 -9.27 15.59 3.30
CA GLY A 3 -8.55 14.41 3.74
C GLY A 3 -9.42 13.18 3.55
N ASP A 4 -8.77 12.05 3.41
CA ASP A 4 -9.39 10.74 3.22
C ASP A 4 -8.71 9.73 4.13
N PHE A 5 -9.50 8.79 4.64
CA PHE A 5 -9.07 7.78 5.59
C PHE A 5 -9.73 6.46 5.21
N ALA A 6 -8.95 5.39 5.21
CA ALA A 6 -9.48 4.06 5.11
C ALA A 6 -8.82 3.14 6.14
N THR A 7 -9.60 2.21 6.66
CA THR A 7 -9.12 1.15 7.55
C THR A 7 -9.48 -0.21 6.99
N TRP A 8 -8.49 -1.10 6.99
CA TRP A 8 -8.72 -2.52 6.71
C TRP A 8 -7.70 -3.39 7.43
N ARG A 9 -8.05 -4.67 7.55
CA ARG A 9 -7.20 -5.69 8.14
C ARG A 9 -6.20 -6.20 7.10
N ASN A 10 -4.91 -6.20 7.43
CA ASN A 10 -3.87 -6.79 6.58
C ASN A 10 -3.91 -8.33 6.71
N MET A 11 -4.90 -8.92 6.05
CA MET A 11 -5.09 -10.37 5.98
C MET A 11 -4.06 -11.01 5.04
N PRO A 12 -3.68 -12.28 5.27
CA PRO A 12 -2.78 -13.00 4.38
C PRO A 12 -3.34 -13.08 2.96
N ILE A 13 -2.60 -12.51 2.00
CA ILE A 13 -2.77 -12.79 0.58
C ILE A 13 -1.84 -13.95 0.28
N THR A 14 -2.37 -15.06 -0.21
CA THR A 14 -1.55 -16.25 -0.48
C THR A 14 -1.36 -16.42 -1.97
N PHE A 15 -0.10 -16.62 -2.35
CA PHE A 15 0.24 -17.03 -3.70
C PHE A 15 0.42 -18.55 -3.72
N ASP A 16 0.08 -19.19 -4.84
CA ASP A 16 0.45 -20.59 -5.02
C ASP A 16 1.98 -20.76 -5.06
N GLN A 17 2.53 -21.97 -5.04
CA GLN A 17 3.98 -22.20 -5.15
C GLN A 17 4.46 -22.45 -6.59
N THR A 18 3.58 -22.22 -7.57
CA THR A 18 3.88 -22.49 -8.98
C THR A 18 4.84 -21.42 -9.51
N ASP A 19 5.78 -21.80 -10.37
CA ASP A 19 6.62 -20.80 -11.05
C ASP A 19 5.75 -19.94 -11.96
N THR A 20 5.78 -18.63 -11.76
CA THR A 20 5.04 -17.66 -12.58
C THR A 20 5.82 -17.29 -13.85
N GLY A 21 7.03 -17.82 -14.03
CA GLY A 21 7.94 -17.41 -15.09
C GLY A 21 8.31 -15.93 -14.93
N SER A 22 8.23 -15.17 -16.02
CA SER A 22 8.41 -13.71 -16.01
C SER A 22 7.15 -12.92 -15.63
N ALA A 23 6.00 -13.59 -15.40
CA ALA A 23 4.77 -12.89 -15.05
C ALA A 23 4.83 -12.41 -13.58
N ALA A 24 4.77 -11.10 -13.38
CA ALA A 24 4.55 -10.51 -12.07
C ALA A 24 3.09 -10.72 -11.64
N VAL A 25 2.90 -11.36 -10.49
CA VAL A 25 1.58 -11.52 -9.86
C VAL A 25 1.50 -10.48 -8.75
N GLN A 26 0.49 -9.62 -8.81
CA GLN A 26 0.36 -8.49 -7.90
C GLN A 26 -1.06 -8.39 -7.38
N VAL A 27 -1.18 -8.00 -6.12
CA VAL A 27 -2.43 -7.64 -5.48
C VAL A 27 -2.25 -6.30 -4.78
N ALA A 28 -3.14 -5.36 -5.03
CA ALA A 28 -3.18 -4.07 -4.37
C ALA A 28 -4.57 -3.84 -3.78
N ASN A 29 -4.66 -3.64 -2.46
CA ASN A 29 -5.85 -3.06 -1.83
C ASN A 29 -5.51 -1.62 -1.42
N TYR A 30 -6.18 -0.66 -2.05
CA TYR A 30 -5.75 0.72 -2.00
C TYR A 30 -6.89 1.71 -1.73
N LEU A 31 -6.49 2.85 -1.18
CA LEU A 31 -7.19 4.12 -1.20
C LEU A 31 -6.47 5.03 -2.20
N ARG A 32 -7.19 5.59 -3.17
CA ARG A 32 -6.68 6.54 -4.14
C ARG A 32 -7.48 7.83 -4.05
N VAL A 33 -6.79 8.95 -3.87
CA VAL A 33 -7.34 10.30 -3.94
C VAL A 33 -6.87 10.93 -5.24
N SER A 34 -7.80 11.37 -6.08
CA SER A 34 -7.49 12.17 -7.27
C SER A 34 -7.89 13.62 -7.00
N PRO A 35 -6.90 14.50 -6.68
CA PRO A 35 -7.16 15.89 -6.38
C PRO A 35 -7.60 16.59 -7.65
N ASN A 36 -8.75 17.28 -7.60
CA ASN A 36 -9.37 17.93 -8.75
C ASN A 36 -9.86 16.91 -9.81
N THR A 37 -11.16 16.88 -10.11
CA THR A 37 -11.78 15.90 -11.02
C THR A 37 -11.43 16.11 -12.51
N SER A 38 -10.34 16.80 -12.82
CA SER A 38 -9.89 16.98 -14.20
C SER A 38 -9.42 15.64 -14.78
N SER A 39 -10.19 15.14 -15.76
CA SER A 39 -9.83 14.12 -16.74
C SER A 39 -9.51 12.69 -16.24
N GLY A 40 -10.57 11.92 -15.94
CA GLY A 40 -10.54 10.45 -16.05
C GLY A 40 -9.78 9.66 -14.97
N PRO A 41 -9.71 8.33 -15.09
CA PRO A 41 -9.10 7.43 -14.09
C PRO A 41 -7.57 7.53 -14.01
N LEU A 42 -6.92 8.26 -14.93
CA LEU A 42 -5.47 8.49 -15.03
C LEU A 42 -5.06 9.91 -14.59
N ALA A 43 -5.95 10.59 -13.87
CA ALA A 43 -5.67 11.90 -13.30
C ALA A 43 -4.52 11.82 -12.27
N PRO A 44 -3.80 12.93 -12.03
CA PRO A 44 -2.91 13.06 -10.89
C PRO A 44 -3.59 12.55 -9.63
N SER A 45 -2.87 11.72 -8.88
CA SER A 45 -3.45 10.98 -7.78
C SER A 45 -2.43 10.64 -6.71
N ILE A 46 -2.96 10.34 -5.54
CA ILE A 46 -2.25 9.88 -4.37
C ILE A 46 -2.84 8.54 -4.03
N GLU A 47 -2.05 7.50 -4.12
CA GLU A 47 -2.50 6.14 -3.85
C GLU A 47 -1.75 5.59 -2.66
N LEU A 48 -2.44 4.92 -1.77
CA LEU A 48 -1.83 4.38 -0.58
C LEU A 48 -2.58 3.12 -0.16
N GLY A 49 -1.86 2.09 0.25
CA GLY A 49 -2.51 0.87 0.70
C GLY A 49 -1.58 -0.32 0.83
N LEU A 50 -2.16 -1.52 0.87
CA LEU A 50 -1.45 -2.78 1.00
C LEU A 50 -1.13 -3.37 -0.37
N TYR A 51 0.12 -3.78 -0.56
CA TYR A 51 0.58 -4.38 -1.80
C TYR A 51 1.27 -5.70 -1.51
N ALA A 52 0.90 -6.71 -2.28
CA ALA A 52 1.53 -8.01 -2.29
C ALA A 52 1.97 -8.33 -3.71
N GLU A 53 3.21 -8.78 -3.86
CA GLU A 53 3.77 -9.16 -5.16
C GLU A 53 4.46 -10.50 -5.04
N LYS A 54 4.32 -11.34 -6.07
CA LYS A 54 5.14 -12.52 -6.32
C LYS A 54 5.77 -12.48 -7.70
N THR A 55 7.04 -12.86 -7.76
CA THR A 55 7.74 -13.16 -9.02
C THR A 55 8.53 -14.47 -8.89
N GLY A 56 8.45 -15.31 -9.92
CA GLY A 56 9.07 -16.64 -9.91
C GLY A 56 8.43 -17.58 -8.90
N ARG A 57 9.21 -18.53 -8.37
CA ARG A 57 8.71 -19.57 -7.44
C ARG A 57 8.61 -19.11 -5.97
N THR A 58 9.63 -18.40 -5.47
CA THR A 58 9.84 -18.23 -4.02
C THR A 58 9.75 -16.79 -3.53
N THR A 59 9.81 -15.79 -4.42
CA THR A 59 9.91 -14.41 -3.98
C THR A 59 8.53 -13.81 -3.78
N SER A 60 8.21 -13.42 -2.55
CA SER A 60 7.01 -12.66 -2.21
C SER A 60 7.37 -11.41 -1.40
N ALA A 61 6.89 -10.25 -1.84
CA ALA A 61 6.92 -9.02 -1.05
C ALA A 61 5.51 -8.70 -0.57
N TYR A 62 5.39 -8.24 0.67
CA TYR A 62 4.12 -7.91 1.28
C TYR A 62 4.26 -6.68 2.15
N GLY A 63 3.60 -5.57 1.83
CA GLY A 63 3.67 -4.41 2.70
C GLY A 63 2.91 -3.22 2.16
N PRO A 64 2.65 -2.22 3.02
CA PRO A 64 2.03 -1.01 2.59
C PRO A 64 3.02 -0.12 1.85
N ARG A 65 2.52 0.62 0.87
CA ARG A 65 3.25 1.67 0.18
C ARG A 65 2.30 2.81 -0.14
N TRP A 66 2.88 3.95 -0.46
CA TRP A 66 2.16 5.06 -1.03
C TRP A 66 2.83 5.51 -2.32
N SER A 67 2.05 6.14 -3.20
CA SER A 67 2.49 6.63 -4.49
C SER A 67 1.88 7.99 -4.77
N GLU A 68 2.65 8.85 -5.40
CA GLU A 68 2.20 10.10 -6.00
C GLU A 68 2.31 9.97 -7.52
N LEU A 69 1.25 10.30 -8.24
CA LEU A 69 1.24 10.40 -9.69
C LEU A 69 0.91 11.83 -10.09
N THR A 70 1.67 12.37 -11.04
CA THR A 70 1.42 13.66 -11.69
C THR A 70 1.13 13.43 -13.18
N THR A 71 0.95 14.52 -13.92
CA THR A 71 0.86 14.44 -15.39
C THR A 71 2.19 14.09 -16.07
N SER A 72 3.31 14.24 -15.37
CA SER A 72 4.67 14.23 -15.91
C SER A 72 5.58 13.19 -15.26
N GLY A 73 5.07 12.45 -14.27
CA GLY A 73 5.86 11.46 -13.57
C GLY A 73 5.10 10.83 -12.41
N GLY A 74 5.86 10.10 -11.60
CA GLY A 74 5.34 9.51 -10.38
C GLY A 74 6.47 9.08 -9.46
N ARG A 75 6.09 8.81 -8.21
CA ARG A 75 6.98 8.23 -7.22
C ARG A 75 6.21 7.30 -6.31
N THR A 76 6.90 6.33 -5.74
CA THR A 76 6.35 5.41 -4.76
C THR A 76 7.36 5.14 -3.66
N GLN A 77 6.86 4.88 -2.45
CA GLN A 77 7.69 4.59 -1.29
C GLN A 77 7.01 3.54 -0.42
N ALA A 78 7.77 2.50 -0.07
CA ALA A 78 7.36 1.49 0.88
C ALA A 78 7.28 2.08 2.29
N ILE A 79 6.24 1.71 3.02
CA ILE A 79 6.06 2.06 4.42
C ILE A 79 6.64 0.93 5.26
N LYS A 80 7.75 1.20 5.94
CA LYS A 80 8.51 0.19 6.71
C LYS A 80 8.22 0.24 8.21
N ALA A 81 7.91 1.42 8.74
CA ALA A 81 7.63 1.60 10.16
C ALA A 81 6.37 0.81 10.55
N GLY A 82 6.48 -0.06 11.54
CA GLY A 82 5.35 -0.85 12.05
C GLY A 82 5.04 -2.11 11.24
N VAL A 83 5.84 -2.43 10.21
CA VAL A 83 5.48 -3.42 9.18
C VAL A 83 6.53 -4.53 9.09
N ASN A 84 6.07 -5.78 8.97
CA ASN A 84 6.89 -6.89 8.51
C ASN A 84 6.69 -7.08 7.00
N PRO A 85 7.72 -6.85 6.15
CA PRO A 85 7.56 -6.87 4.69
C PRO A 85 7.38 -8.28 4.09
N THR A 86 7.39 -9.32 4.93
CA THR A 86 7.30 -10.73 4.51
C THR A 86 6.06 -11.43 5.06
N LYS A 87 5.36 -10.83 6.02
CA LYS A 87 4.24 -11.48 6.71
C LYS A 87 3.08 -10.52 6.99
N PRO A 88 1.84 -10.95 6.74
CA PRO A 88 0.65 -10.26 7.24
C PRO A 88 0.64 -10.30 8.77
N ASP A 89 0.33 -9.18 9.41
CA ASP A 89 0.21 -9.10 10.87
C ASP A 89 -1.21 -9.30 11.37
N LYS A 90 -2.19 -9.38 10.45
CA LYS A 90 -3.62 -9.52 10.75
C LYS A 90 -4.13 -8.42 11.69
N ARG A 91 -3.55 -7.23 11.68
CA ARG A 91 -4.07 -6.05 12.39
C ARG A 91 -4.83 -5.16 11.43
N ASN A 92 -5.72 -4.34 11.98
CA ASN A 92 -6.28 -3.23 11.23
C ASN A 92 -5.23 -2.13 11.14
N HIS A 93 -5.05 -1.62 9.94
CA HIS A 93 -4.19 -0.48 9.70
C HIS A 93 -4.98 0.68 9.17
N THR A 94 -4.49 1.88 9.48
CA THR A 94 -5.10 3.12 9.02
C THR A 94 -4.26 3.76 7.93
N TYR A 95 -4.95 4.18 6.88
CA TYR A 95 -4.38 4.67 5.64
C TYR A 95 -4.98 6.04 5.36
N MET A 96 -4.17 7.11 5.42
CA MET A 96 -4.70 8.47 5.44
C MET A 96 -3.97 9.41 4.49
N THR A 97 -4.72 10.32 3.90
CA THR A 97 -4.21 11.53 3.27
C THR A 97 -4.84 12.76 3.89
N VAL A 98 -4.06 13.81 4.12
CA VAL A 98 -4.54 15.10 4.63
C VAL A 98 -3.95 16.21 3.78
N ARG A 99 -4.80 17.05 3.21
CA ARG A 99 -4.38 18.19 2.39
C ARG A 99 -3.70 19.23 3.28
N GLN A 100 -2.53 19.70 2.86
CA GLN A 100 -1.86 20.83 3.49
C GLN A 100 -2.59 22.15 3.17
N ASP A 101 -2.35 23.18 3.99
CA ASP A 101 -2.97 24.50 3.80
C ASP A 101 -2.57 25.17 2.48
N SER A 102 -1.42 24.80 1.89
CA SER A 102 -0.97 25.23 0.56
C SER A 102 -1.93 24.81 -0.58
N GLY A 103 -2.70 23.74 -0.37
CA GLY A 103 -3.70 23.23 -1.31
C GLY A 103 -3.16 22.42 -2.49
N ASN A 104 -1.85 22.36 -2.68
CA ASN A 104 -1.17 21.60 -3.74
C ASN A 104 -0.25 20.48 -3.19
N GLN A 105 -0.29 20.25 -1.88
CA GLN A 105 0.43 19.18 -1.23
C GLN A 105 -0.48 18.45 -0.23
N TRP A 106 -0.17 17.18 -0.01
CA TRP A 106 -0.91 16.27 0.82
C TRP A 106 0.06 15.49 1.67
N ASP A 107 -0.21 15.41 2.95
CA ASP A 107 0.50 14.54 3.86
C ASP A 107 -0.11 13.15 3.83
N VAL A 108 0.77 12.15 3.81
CA VAL A 108 0.40 10.73 3.83
C VAL A 108 0.71 10.21 5.22
N LEU A 109 -0.29 9.60 5.86
CA LEU A 109 -0.15 8.97 7.17
C LEU A 109 -0.51 7.50 7.10
N TYR A 110 0.20 6.70 7.89
CA TYR A 110 -0.04 5.29 8.10
C TYR A 110 -0.03 5.00 9.60
N ASP A 111 -1.05 4.30 10.09
CA ASP A 111 -1.26 4.05 11.53
C ASP A 111 -1.15 5.35 12.36
N PHE A 112 -1.72 6.43 11.81
CA PHE A 112 -1.71 7.81 12.35
C PHE A 112 -0.34 8.49 12.43
N ASN A 113 0.69 7.94 11.83
CA ASN A 113 2.02 8.55 11.73
C ASN A 113 2.26 9.08 10.33
N LYS A 114 2.83 10.29 10.22
CA LYS A 114 3.28 10.83 8.93
C LYS A 114 4.37 9.95 8.32
N VAL A 115 4.14 9.45 7.11
CA VAL A 115 5.08 8.60 6.35
C VAL A 115 5.54 9.23 5.04
N GLY A 116 4.95 10.36 4.65
CA GLY A 116 5.37 11.12 3.48
C GLY A 116 4.54 12.38 3.27
N SER A 117 4.93 13.14 2.27
CA SER A 117 4.19 14.30 1.78
C SER A 117 4.35 14.35 0.27
N THR A 118 3.28 14.62 -0.48
CA THR A 118 3.34 14.83 -1.93
C THR A 118 4.11 16.10 -2.27
N THR A 119 4.71 16.19 -3.45
CA THR A 119 5.58 17.33 -3.82
C THR A 119 5.01 18.17 -4.96
N LYS A 120 4.34 17.55 -5.94
CA LYS A 120 3.91 18.19 -7.19
C LYS A 120 2.44 17.86 -7.53
N GLN A 121 1.57 17.80 -6.53
CA GLN A 121 0.14 17.57 -6.77
C GLN A 121 -0.56 18.81 -7.32
N LEU A 122 -1.70 18.56 -7.99
CA LEU A 122 -2.56 19.64 -8.48
C LEU A 122 -3.09 20.46 -7.31
N LYS A 123 -3.11 21.79 -7.49
CA LYS A 123 -3.73 22.69 -6.51
C LYS A 123 -5.24 22.48 -6.51
N VAL A 124 -5.78 22.08 -5.37
CA VAL A 124 -7.23 21.97 -5.15
C VAL A 124 -7.73 23.26 -4.53
N THR A 125 -8.51 24.04 -5.29
CA THR A 125 -9.20 25.21 -4.75
C THR A 125 -10.30 24.78 -3.77
N SER A 126 -10.55 25.60 -2.75
CA SER A 126 -11.67 25.37 -1.83
C SER A 126 -12.98 25.30 -2.61
N GLY A 127 -13.84 24.33 -2.29
CA GLY A 127 -15.11 24.09 -3.00
C GLY A 127 -15.04 23.04 -4.12
N ASN A 128 -13.86 22.70 -4.63
CA ASN A 128 -13.74 21.61 -5.62
C ASN A 128 -13.89 20.24 -4.95
N THR A 129 -14.49 19.31 -5.69
CA THR A 129 -14.60 17.91 -5.28
C THR A 129 -13.29 17.18 -5.57
N ASN A 130 -12.90 16.29 -4.65
CA ASN A 130 -11.92 15.26 -4.94
C ASN A 130 -12.69 14.00 -5.31
N ARG A 131 -12.05 13.12 -6.09
CA ARG A 131 -12.51 11.75 -6.27
C ARG A 131 -11.72 10.84 -5.35
N VAL A 132 -12.42 9.93 -4.68
CA VAL A 132 -11.81 8.92 -3.82
C VAL A 132 -12.22 7.56 -4.35
N ASP A 133 -11.24 6.75 -4.73
CA ASP A 133 -11.43 5.37 -5.13
C ASP A 133 -10.88 4.46 -4.04
N ILE A 134 -11.66 3.44 -3.67
CA ILE A 134 -11.16 2.30 -2.89
C ILE A 134 -11.32 1.07 -3.77
N GLY A 135 -10.23 0.34 -3.95
CA GLY A 135 -10.19 -0.73 -4.93
C GLY A 135 -9.30 -1.88 -4.51
N LEU A 136 -9.62 -3.03 -5.13
CA LEU A 136 -8.75 -4.19 -5.19
C LEU A 136 -8.32 -4.37 -6.64
N GLU A 137 -7.02 -4.31 -6.89
CA GLU A 137 -6.43 -4.62 -8.19
C GLU A 137 -5.65 -5.93 -8.10
N VAL A 138 -5.85 -6.82 -9.07
CA VAL A 138 -5.23 -8.16 -9.11
C VAL A 138 -4.70 -8.44 -10.50
N THR A 139 -3.39 -8.65 -10.58
CA THR A 139 -2.68 -9.14 -11.77
C THR A 139 -2.26 -10.60 -11.53
N GLY A 140 -2.54 -11.47 -12.50
CA GLY A 140 -2.28 -12.91 -12.38
C GLY A 140 -3.24 -13.65 -11.44
N PRO A 141 -4.57 -13.46 -11.53
CA PRO A 141 -5.55 -13.97 -10.55
C PRO A 141 -5.57 -15.50 -10.40
N LYS A 142 -5.03 -16.26 -11.35
CA LYS A 142 -4.90 -17.73 -11.26
C LYS A 142 -3.87 -18.21 -10.23
N TYR A 143 -2.96 -17.33 -9.79
CA TYR A 143 -1.84 -17.64 -8.91
C TYR A 143 -2.01 -17.09 -7.49
N VAL A 144 -3.17 -16.49 -7.19
CA VAL A 144 -3.38 -15.76 -5.94
C VAL A 144 -4.78 -16.00 -5.38
N ASP A 145 -4.83 -16.15 -4.06
CA ASP A 145 -6.04 -16.14 -3.26
C ASP A 145 -6.06 -14.86 -2.41
N VAL A 146 -7.14 -14.09 -2.55
CA VAL A 146 -7.34 -12.83 -1.83
C VAL A 146 -8.49 -13.04 -0.85
N PRO A 147 -8.25 -12.89 0.47
CA PRO A 147 -9.29 -13.05 1.46
C PRO A 147 -10.34 -11.93 1.35
N SER A 148 -11.46 -12.08 2.06
CA SER A 148 -12.40 -10.97 2.22
C SER A 148 -11.71 -9.81 2.95
N ILE A 149 -11.70 -8.63 2.31
CA ILE A 149 -11.15 -7.40 2.86
C ILE A 149 -12.30 -6.44 3.13
N ALA A 150 -12.46 -6.06 4.40
CA ALA A 150 -13.43 -5.06 4.82
C ALA A 150 -12.77 -3.67 4.81
N ASN A 151 -13.05 -2.89 3.77
CA ASN A 151 -12.62 -1.50 3.65
C ASN A 151 -13.62 -0.57 4.33
N ARG A 152 -13.14 0.29 5.23
CA ARG A 152 -13.98 1.23 5.99
C ARG A 152 -13.50 2.65 5.77
N MET A 153 -14.31 3.45 5.08
CA MET A 153 -13.90 4.75 4.55
C MET A 153 -14.50 5.90 5.36
N GLN A 154 -13.66 6.89 5.64
CA GLN A 154 -14.06 8.19 6.18
C GLN A 154 -13.40 9.31 5.39
N PHE A 155 -14.02 10.47 5.38
CA PHE A 155 -13.49 11.67 4.76
C PHE A 155 -13.47 12.84 5.74
N MET A 156 -12.53 13.77 5.55
CA MET A 156 -12.43 14.98 6.34
C MET A 156 -13.17 16.13 5.63
N THR A 157 -14.12 16.73 6.34
CA THR A 157 -14.85 17.94 5.91
C THR A 157 -13.95 19.18 5.93
N GLY A 158 -14.39 20.28 5.32
CA GLY A 158 -13.67 21.56 5.38
C GLY A 158 -13.45 22.09 6.81
N ASN A 159 -14.30 21.68 7.75
CA ASN A 159 -14.21 22.05 9.17
C ASN A 159 -13.28 21.11 9.98
N LYS A 160 -12.44 20.31 9.30
CA LYS A 160 -11.52 19.34 9.92
C LYS A 160 -12.20 18.25 10.76
N VAL A 161 -13.45 17.93 10.45
CA VAL A 161 -14.22 16.84 11.09
C VAL A 161 -14.22 15.61 10.18
N TRP A 162 -13.86 14.45 10.73
CA TRP A 162 -13.96 13.16 10.06
C TRP A 162 -15.39 12.62 10.08
N GLN A 163 -15.86 12.14 8.94
CA GLN A 163 -17.20 11.59 8.76
C GLN A 163 -17.13 10.28 7.98
N GLN A 164 -17.95 9.31 8.38
CA GLN A 164 -18.13 8.08 7.61
C GLN A 164 -18.83 8.36 6.28
N THR A 165 -18.40 7.69 5.22
CA THR A 165 -19.11 7.76 3.94
C THR A 165 -20.39 6.96 4.04
N ALA A 166 -21.52 7.63 3.80
CA ALA A 166 -22.80 6.95 3.67
C ALA A 166 -22.79 6.05 2.43
N THR A 167 -23.22 4.79 2.58
CA THR A 167 -23.25 3.81 1.46
C THR A 167 -24.05 4.33 0.25
N ALA A 168 -25.11 5.12 0.49
CA ALA A 168 -25.91 5.74 -0.56
C ALA A 168 -25.12 6.73 -1.46
N ASN A 169 -24.01 7.27 -0.96
CA ASN A 169 -23.15 8.23 -1.68
C ASN A 169 -21.98 7.54 -2.41
N VAL A 170 -21.98 6.21 -2.49
CA VAL A 170 -20.94 5.42 -3.18
C VAL A 170 -21.42 5.07 -4.59
N ALA A 171 -20.84 5.73 -5.60
CA ALA A 171 -21.03 5.31 -6.98
C ALA A 171 -20.29 4.00 -7.24
N LYS A 172 -21.00 2.99 -7.74
CA LYS A 172 -20.40 1.71 -8.12
C LYS A 172 -19.75 1.85 -9.49
N SER A 173 -18.43 1.71 -9.56
CA SER A 173 -17.72 1.50 -10.82
C SER A 173 -17.08 0.12 -10.81
N ILE A 174 -17.60 -0.80 -11.62
CA ILE A 174 -16.88 -2.03 -11.96
C ILE A 174 -16.16 -1.74 -13.27
N THR A 175 -14.89 -1.37 -13.19
CA THR A 175 -14.04 -1.06 -14.35
C THR A 175 -13.28 -2.27 -14.90
N LEU A 176 -13.73 -3.49 -14.59
CA LEU A 176 -13.17 -4.74 -15.11
C LEU A 176 -14.29 -5.51 -15.83
N PRO A 177 -13.98 -6.23 -16.92
CA PRO A 177 -14.99 -6.62 -17.89
C PRO A 177 -16.06 -7.47 -17.22
N ALA A 178 -17.25 -6.89 -17.11
CA ALA A 178 -18.41 -7.58 -16.60
C ALA A 178 -18.63 -8.82 -17.47
N CYS A 179 -19.11 -9.91 -16.86
CA CYS A 179 -19.64 -11.02 -17.64
C CYS A 179 -20.77 -10.50 -18.54
N SER A 180 -20.46 -10.10 -19.77
CA SER A 180 -21.48 -9.88 -20.78
C SER A 180 -21.59 -11.15 -21.61
N THR A 181 -22.79 -11.41 -22.12
CA THR A 181 -23.03 -12.52 -23.05
C THR A 181 -22.35 -12.28 -24.40
N SER A 182 -22.00 -11.03 -24.73
CA SER A 182 -21.45 -10.56 -26.00
C SER A 182 -19.90 -10.49 -26.03
N HIS A 183 -19.25 -10.21 -24.90
CA HIS A 183 -17.78 -10.16 -24.79
C HIS A 183 -17.34 -10.93 -23.55
N LYS A 184 -16.63 -12.04 -23.78
CA LYS A 184 -16.08 -12.90 -22.72
C LYS A 184 -14.61 -12.52 -22.50
N PRO A 185 -14.30 -11.65 -21.53
CA PRO A 185 -12.92 -11.36 -21.20
C PRO A 185 -12.19 -12.62 -20.68
N PRO A 186 -10.85 -12.63 -20.70
CA PRO A 186 -10.06 -13.76 -20.19
C PRO A 186 -10.26 -14.00 -18.68
N THR A 187 -10.72 -13.01 -17.91
CA THR A 187 -11.14 -13.16 -16.51
C THR A 187 -12.35 -12.27 -16.26
N CYS A 188 -13.37 -12.80 -15.58
CA CYS A 188 -14.57 -12.05 -15.22
C CYS A 188 -14.70 -11.92 -13.71
N PHE A 189 -15.10 -10.74 -13.24
CA PHE A 189 -15.42 -10.50 -11.83
C PHE A 189 -16.93 -10.35 -11.65
N THR A 190 -17.49 -11.08 -10.70
CA THR A 190 -18.89 -10.92 -10.25
C THR A 190 -18.91 -10.35 -8.84
N THR A 191 -19.71 -9.30 -8.64
CA THR A 191 -19.89 -8.66 -7.34
C THR A 191 -21.28 -8.98 -6.81
N LYS A 192 -21.41 -9.40 -5.55
CA LYS A 192 -22.71 -9.49 -4.87
C LYS A 192 -22.75 -8.52 -3.69
N LEU A 193 -23.84 -7.75 -3.60
CA LEU A 193 -24.19 -7.01 -2.39
C LEU A 193 -24.96 -7.95 -1.47
N THR A 194 -24.54 -8.05 -0.21
CA THR A 194 -25.42 -8.58 0.85
C THR A 194 -26.34 -7.44 1.29
N ASP A 195 -27.65 -7.71 1.33
CA ASP A 195 -28.70 -6.81 1.81
C ASP A 195 -28.67 -5.41 1.17
N ASN A 196 -28.25 -5.31 -0.11
CA ASN A 196 -28.09 -4.06 -0.86
C ASN A 196 -27.26 -2.96 -0.17
N SER A 197 -26.50 -3.30 0.87
CA SER A 197 -25.84 -2.33 1.75
C SER A 197 -24.39 -2.68 2.09
N LYS A 198 -23.97 -3.93 1.86
CA LYS A 198 -22.60 -4.41 2.16
C LYS A 198 -22.01 -5.12 0.95
N PHE A 199 -20.81 -4.74 0.55
CA PHE A 199 -20.01 -5.46 -0.45
C PHE A 199 -19.34 -6.65 0.21
N THR A 200 -19.72 -7.86 -0.16
CA THR A 200 -19.26 -9.08 0.55
C THR A 200 -18.48 -10.05 -0.32
N GLN A 201 -18.47 -9.88 -1.66
CA GLN A 201 -17.76 -10.83 -2.51
C GLN A 201 -17.36 -10.26 -3.88
N TRP A 202 -16.08 -10.42 -4.22
CA TRP A 202 -15.56 -10.39 -5.59
C TRP A 202 -15.26 -11.84 -5.97
N THR A 203 -16.07 -12.45 -6.84
CA THR A 203 -15.78 -13.79 -7.39
C THR A 203 -15.20 -13.66 -8.78
N ALA A 204 -13.94 -14.07 -8.97
CA ALA A 204 -13.34 -14.21 -10.29
C ALA A 204 -13.75 -15.57 -10.89
N SER A 205 -14.63 -15.58 -11.89
CA SER A 205 -15.06 -16.82 -12.54
C SER A 205 -14.22 -17.10 -13.79
N LYS A 206 -13.14 -17.86 -13.59
CA LYS A 206 -12.48 -18.89 -14.46
C LYS A 206 -10.97 -19.03 -14.11
N PRO A 207 -10.64 -19.67 -12.98
CA PRO A 207 -9.55 -20.63 -12.94
C PRO A 207 -10.13 -22.06 -12.94
N ARG A 208 -9.30 -23.04 -13.31
CA ARG A 208 -9.57 -24.49 -13.41
C ARG A 208 -10.56 -25.00 -12.34
N ARG A 209 -11.38 -26.02 -12.66
CA ARG A 209 -12.02 -26.88 -11.64
C ARG A 209 -10.92 -27.28 -10.67
N GLN A 210 -11.04 -26.86 -9.41
CA GLN A 210 -10.25 -27.43 -8.32
C GLN A 210 -10.42 -28.96 -8.44
N ALA A 211 -9.32 -29.68 -8.69
CA ALA A 211 -9.23 -31.00 -8.13
C ALA A 211 -9.34 -30.78 -6.63
N ALA A 212 -10.36 -31.37 -6.00
CA ALA A 212 -10.63 -31.26 -4.59
C ALA A 212 -9.32 -31.45 -3.81
N ALA A 213 -8.76 -30.36 -3.29
CA ALA A 213 -7.86 -30.47 -2.17
C ALA A 213 -8.74 -30.96 -1.04
N MET A 214 -8.58 -32.23 -0.69
CA MET A 214 -9.29 -32.86 0.42
C MET A 214 -9.24 -31.93 1.62
N ASN A 215 -10.44 -31.59 2.10
CA ASN A 215 -10.65 -31.07 3.43
C ASN A 215 -9.92 -31.98 4.42
N SER A 216 -8.72 -31.58 4.84
CA SER A 216 -8.20 -32.02 6.12
C SER A 216 -8.75 -31.03 7.13
N PRO A 217 -9.63 -31.45 8.06
CA PRO A 217 -10.11 -30.57 9.10
C PRO A 217 -8.91 -30.17 9.95
N THR A 218 -8.42 -28.95 9.76
CA THR A 218 -7.51 -28.35 10.73
C THR A 218 -8.38 -28.05 11.94
N THR A 219 -8.24 -28.90 12.96
CA THR A 219 -8.77 -28.67 14.29
C THR A 219 -8.47 -27.24 14.69
N LEU A 220 -9.53 -26.46 14.93
CA LEU A 220 -9.49 -25.15 15.56
C LEU A 220 -8.81 -25.33 16.91
N THR A 221 -7.49 -25.21 16.93
CA THR A 221 -6.75 -25.06 18.17
C THR A 221 -7.01 -23.62 18.61
N ALA A 222 -7.48 -23.47 19.84
CA ALA A 222 -7.74 -22.20 20.49
C ALA A 222 -6.60 -21.19 20.22
N PRO A 223 -6.90 -19.88 20.13
CA PRO A 223 -5.89 -18.88 19.84
C PRO A 223 -4.76 -19.03 20.84
N ALA A 224 -3.58 -19.45 20.36
CA ALA A 224 -2.36 -19.30 21.11
C ALA A 224 -2.25 -17.81 21.41
N VAL A 225 -2.31 -17.47 22.70
CA VAL A 225 -2.05 -16.14 23.23
C VAL A 225 -0.75 -15.67 22.59
N SER A 226 -0.84 -14.72 21.66
CA SER A 226 0.33 -14.05 21.12
C SER A 226 1.18 -13.57 22.30
N PRO A 227 2.50 -13.75 22.30
CA PRO A 227 3.37 -13.10 23.28
C PRO A 227 3.48 -11.60 22.94
N ALA A 228 2.35 -10.89 22.96
CA ALA A 228 2.28 -9.43 22.90
C ALA A 228 2.29 -8.82 24.32
N ALA A 229 2.08 -9.63 25.37
CA ALA A 229 2.02 -9.18 26.76
C ALA A 229 3.37 -8.67 27.31
N THR A 230 4.49 -8.90 26.63
CA THR A 230 5.82 -8.45 27.10
C THR A 230 6.36 -7.21 26.38
N ARG A 231 5.65 -6.65 25.37
CA ARG A 231 6.11 -5.44 24.64
C ARG A 231 5.55 -4.12 25.19
N ALA A 232 4.62 -4.18 26.14
CA ALA A 232 3.98 -2.99 26.72
C ALA A 232 4.88 -2.18 27.69
N GLN A 233 6.10 -2.62 27.98
CA GLN A 233 6.92 -2.05 29.07
C GLN A 233 7.82 -0.86 28.70
N SER A 234 7.72 -0.27 27.51
CA SER A 234 8.51 0.95 27.20
C SER A 234 7.84 1.99 26.32
N LEU A 235 6.52 1.89 26.09
CA LEU A 235 5.81 2.96 25.39
C LEU A 235 5.50 4.10 26.38
N PRO A 236 5.71 5.37 26.00
CA PRO A 236 5.29 6.49 26.83
C PRO A 236 3.77 6.44 26.99
N ALA A 237 3.26 6.78 28.19
CA ALA A 237 1.81 6.80 28.45
C ALA A 237 1.09 7.75 27.48
N THR A 238 1.69 8.91 27.22
CA THR A 238 1.27 9.89 26.22
C THR A 238 2.40 10.19 25.24
N PHE A 239 2.09 10.25 23.95
CA PHE A 239 3.04 10.59 22.88
C PHE A 239 2.44 11.65 21.98
N ASN A 240 3.09 12.82 21.88
CA ASN A 240 2.56 13.99 21.14
C ASN A 240 1.10 14.33 21.47
N GLY A 241 0.72 14.19 22.75
CA GLY A 241 -0.63 14.46 23.25
C GLY A 241 -1.60 13.27 23.18
N VAL A 242 -1.20 12.15 22.57
CA VAL A 242 -2.05 10.97 22.37
C VAL A 242 -1.85 9.95 23.48
N ASP A 243 -2.94 9.51 24.12
CA ASP A 243 -2.94 8.37 25.04
C ASP A 243 -2.63 7.07 24.27
N GLN A 244 -1.45 6.50 24.50
CA GLN A 244 -0.97 5.33 23.76
C GLN A 244 -1.67 4.05 24.17
N ARG A 245 -2.17 3.94 25.41
CA ARG A 245 -2.92 2.77 25.86
C ARG A 245 -4.30 2.77 25.24
N ALA A 246 -4.98 3.92 25.24
CA ALA A 246 -6.27 4.08 24.58
C ALA A 246 -6.15 3.86 23.06
N LEU A 247 -5.09 4.39 22.43
CA LEU A 247 -4.83 4.17 21.01
C LEU A 247 -4.65 2.69 20.67
N HIS A 248 -3.78 1.99 21.41
CA HIS A 248 -3.52 0.57 21.17
C HIS A 248 -4.80 -0.27 21.33
N SER A 249 -5.52 -0.08 22.44
CA SER A 249 -6.81 -0.75 22.68
C SER A 249 -7.82 -0.45 21.58
N CYS A 250 -7.86 0.80 21.10
CA CYS A 250 -8.79 1.18 20.04
C CYS A 250 -8.44 0.53 18.69
N MET A 251 -7.17 0.53 18.29
CA MET A 251 -6.72 -0.09 17.04
C MET A 251 -7.02 -1.60 16.98
N GLU A 252 -6.98 -2.28 18.13
CA GLU A 252 -7.30 -3.71 18.22
C GLU A 252 -8.80 -3.98 18.14
N ASN A 253 -9.61 -3.18 18.83
CA ASN A 253 -11.03 -3.49 19.06
C ASN A 253 -12.00 -2.72 18.14
N ASN A 254 -11.71 -1.46 17.84
CA ASN A 254 -12.60 -0.58 17.08
C ASN A 254 -11.81 0.53 16.36
N PRO A 255 -10.99 0.18 15.34
CA PRO A 255 -10.06 1.11 14.70
C PRO A 255 -10.73 2.30 14.01
N ASP A 256 -11.99 2.14 13.58
CA ASP A 256 -12.75 3.19 12.89
C ASP A 256 -13.14 4.34 13.83
N SER A 257 -13.22 4.06 15.13
CA SER A 257 -13.68 5.03 16.12
C SER A 257 -12.53 5.79 16.76
N CYS A 258 -11.26 5.42 16.50
CA CYS A 258 -10.13 5.95 17.25
C CYS A 258 -9.97 7.46 17.14
N LEU A 259 -10.24 8.04 15.97
CA LEU A 259 -10.19 9.49 15.77
C LEU A 259 -11.21 10.23 16.63
N ALA A 260 -12.30 9.58 17.05
CA ALA A 260 -13.33 10.15 17.90
C ALA A 260 -13.14 9.79 19.38
N THR A 261 -12.59 8.62 19.69
CA THR A 261 -12.59 8.06 21.06
C THR A 261 -11.24 8.16 21.77
N VAL A 262 -10.12 8.26 21.05
CA VAL A 262 -8.79 8.29 21.64
C VAL A 262 -8.42 9.75 21.98
N PRO A 263 -8.19 10.08 23.26
CA PRO A 263 -7.81 11.44 23.64
C PRO A 263 -6.54 11.91 22.93
N GLY A 264 -6.60 13.11 22.37
CA GLY A 264 -5.49 13.77 21.67
C GLY A 264 -5.17 13.25 20.26
N LEU A 265 -5.77 12.14 19.81
CA LEU A 265 -5.44 11.55 18.50
C LEU A 265 -5.86 12.46 17.34
N SER A 266 -7.07 13.01 17.37
CA SER A 266 -7.58 13.89 16.32
C SER A 266 -6.70 15.15 16.16
N GLU A 267 -6.31 15.78 17.26
CA GLU A 267 -5.43 16.94 17.27
C GLU A 267 -4.03 16.60 16.75
N CYS A 268 -3.47 15.47 17.17
CA CYS A 268 -2.17 15.00 16.70
C CYS A 268 -2.18 14.73 15.17
N VAL A 269 -3.25 14.11 14.65
CA VAL A 269 -3.43 13.83 13.22
C VAL A 269 -3.64 15.12 12.41
N VAL A 270 -4.44 16.06 12.90
CA VAL A 270 -4.67 17.36 12.25
C VAL A 270 -3.39 18.20 12.18
N THR A 271 -2.50 18.06 13.16
CA THR A 271 -1.17 18.69 13.17
C THR A 271 -0.09 17.84 12.49
N VAL A 272 -0.50 16.71 11.91
CA VAL A 272 0.32 15.78 11.12
C VAL A 272 1.63 15.38 11.80
N ARG A 273 1.55 15.07 13.09
CA ARG A 273 2.68 14.60 13.90
C ARG A 273 2.79 13.07 13.86
N MET A 274 3.75 12.53 14.61
CA MET A 274 3.82 11.10 14.90
C MET A 274 2.89 10.82 16.09
N CYS A 275 1.79 10.10 15.89
CA CYS A 275 0.76 9.90 16.92
C CYS A 275 0.79 8.52 17.57
N ASN A 276 1.47 7.56 16.94
CA ASN A 276 1.52 6.17 17.37
C ASN A 276 2.97 5.73 17.64
N ALA A 277 3.36 5.70 18.90
CA ALA A 277 4.70 5.28 19.32
C ALA A 277 4.94 3.78 19.11
N ALA A 278 3.89 2.95 19.22
CA ALA A 278 3.98 1.51 19.01
C ALA A 278 4.39 1.17 17.58
N ALA A 279 3.86 1.90 16.59
CA ALA A 279 4.21 1.74 15.18
C ALA A 279 5.67 2.14 14.86
N LEU A 280 6.36 2.84 15.76
CA LEU A 280 7.78 3.17 15.59
C LEU A 280 8.73 2.07 16.07
N SER A 281 8.22 1.10 16.84
CA SER A 281 9.05 0.20 17.64
C SER A 281 9.15 -1.22 17.05
N SER A 282 8.71 -1.45 15.82
CA SER A 282 8.74 -2.78 15.18
C SER A 282 10.13 -3.15 14.66
N ARG A 283 11.10 -3.27 15.57
CA ARG A 283 12.37 -3.94 15.33
C ARG A 283 12.21 -5.41 15.66
N GLU A 284 11.45 -6.13 14.84
CA GLU A 284 11.72 -7.55 14.69
C GLU A 284 12.80 -7.64 13.63
N SER A 285 14.06 -7.58 14.11
CA SER A 285 15.16 -8.15 13.36
C SER A 285 14.70 -9.53 12.93
N SER A 286 14.51 -9.73 11.63
CA SER A 286 14.32 -11.06 11.09
C SER A 286 15.61 -11.83 11.35
N THR A 287 15.73 -12.42 12.53
CA THR A 287 16.54 -13.61 12.72
C THR A 287 15.82 -14.74 11.97
N GLY A 288 15.82 -14.63 10.64
CA GLY A 288 15.69 -15.77 9.76
C GLY A 288 16.99 -16.53 9.88
N THR A 289 17.04 -17.47 10.81
CA THR A 289 18.06 -18.53 10.83
C THR A 289 17.87 -19.38 9.58
N GLY A 290 18.55 -18.98 8.52
CA GLY A 290 18.68 -19.70 7.25
C GLY A 290 19.55 -18.84 6.32
N PRO A 291 20.49 -19.43 5.56
CA PRO A 291 21.22 -18.69 4.54
C PRO A 291 20.26 -18.46 3.37
N ASP A 292 19.32 -17.51 3.51
CA ASP A 292 18.55 -17.04 2.37
C ASP A 292 19.53 -16.28 1.49
N ALA A 293 19.97 -16.96 0.42
CA ALA A 293 20.72 -16.35 -0.65
C ALA A 293 19.94 -15.12 -1.11
N GLY A 294 20.49 -13.93 -0.89
CA GLY A 294 19.85 -12.68 -1.29
C GLY A 294 19.43 -12.70 -2.76
N VAL A 295 18.42 -11.91 -3.10
CA VAL A 295 17.92 -11.76 -4.46
C VAL A 295 19.03 -11.22 -5.36
N SER A 296 19.33 -11.95 -6.43
CA SER A 296 20.40 -11.59 -7.36
C SER A 296 20.04 -10.36 -8.21
N ALA A 297 21.06 -9.66 -8.70
CA ALA A 297 20.87 -8.51 -9.60
C ALA A 297 20.08 -8.88 -10.87
N ALA A 298 20.21 -10.12 -11.37
CA ALA A 298 19.46 -10.59 -12.53
C ALA A 298 17.95 -10.70 -12.24
N VAL A 299 17.57 -11.22 -11.06
CA VAL A 299 16.16 -11.29 -10.65
C VAL A 299 15.57 -9.90 -10.47
N VAL A 300 16.31 -8.98 -9.85
CA VAL A 300 15.87 -7.59 -9.69
C VAL A 300 15.73 -6.88 -11.05
N ARG A 301 16.64 -7.15 -12.00
CA ARG A 301 16.55 -6.61 -13.35
C ARG A 301 15.26 -7.03 -14.04
N GLU A 302 14.95 -8.33 -14.07
CA GLU A 302 13.72 -8.85 -14.69
C GLU A 302 12.47 -8.30 -14.02
N ARG A 303 12.47 -8.20 -12.68
CA ARG A 303 11.36 -7.60 -11.93
C ARG A 303 11.15 -6.13 -12.31
N ALA A 304 12.21 -5.34 -12.35
CA ALA A 304 12.12 -3.93 -12.72
C ALA A 304 11.70 -3.76 -14.18
N ALA A 305 12.19 -4.60 -15.08
CA ALA A 305 11.80 -4.63 -16.49
C ALA A 305 10.29 -4.83 -16.65
N ALA A 306 9.74 -5.84 -15.95
CA ALA A 306 8.31 -6.12 -15.94
C ALA A 306 7.50 -4.97 -15.29
N ALA A 307 7.92 -4.48 -14.12
CA ALA A 307 7.19 -3.46 -13.36
C ALA A 307 7.15 -2.10 -14.09
N PHE A 308 8.21 -1.72 -14.79
CA PHE A 308 8.32 -0.44 -15.49
C PHE A 308 8.06 -0.53 -17.00
N ASN A 309 7.76 -1.73 -17.52
CA ASN A 309 7.52 -1.99 -18.94
C ASN A 309 8.65 -1.47 -19.84
N VAL A 310 9.85 -1.96 -19.57
CA VAL A 310 11.10 -1.60 -20.23
C VAL A 310 11.92 -2.86 -20.53
N PRO A 311 12.70 -2.91 -21.63
CA PRO A 311 13.56 -4.06 -21.91
C PRO A 311 14.60 -4.29 -20.81
N ALA A 312 14.79 -5.53 -20.37
CA ALA A 312 15.70 -5.87 -19.27
C ALA A 312 17.17 -5.49 -19.56
N ASP A 313 17.60 -5.63 -20.81
CA ASP A 313 18.92 -5.25 -21.31
C ASP A 313 19.18 -3.75 -21.28
N SER A 314 18.13 -2.92 -21.25
CA SER A 314 18.24 -1.45 -21.11
C SER A 314 18.47 -0.98 -19.66
N LEU A 315 18.48 -1.89 -18.68
CA LEU A 315 18.53 -1.56 -17.26
C LEU A 315 19.93 -1.65 -16.67
N SER A 316 20.35 -0.58 -15.99
CA SER A 316 21.52 -0.62 -15.11
C SER A 316 21.11 -1.08 -13.72
N VAL A 317 21.74 -2.13 -13.20
CA VAL A 317 21.52 -2.63 -11.84
C VAL A 317 22.83 -2.57 -11.08
N ARG A 318 22.85 -1.85 -9.95
CA ARG A 318 24.04 -1.68 -9.10
C ARG A 318 23.67 -1.88 -7.64
N PRO A 319 24.57 -2.43 -6.80
CA PRO A 319 24.38 -2.36 -5.35
C PRO A 319 24.34 -0.87 -4.96
N THR A 320 23.40 -0.49 -4.10
CA THR A 320 23.39 0.85 -3.55
C THR A 320 24.59 0.96 -2.61
N ALA A 321 25.52 1.88 -2.89
CA ALA A 321 26.58 2.19 -1.95
C ALA A 321 25.94 2.65 -0.63
N SER A 322 26.37 2.06 0.49
CA SER A 322 25.85 2.42 1.83
C SER A 322 25.95 3.95 2.00
N PRO A 323 24.86 4.66 2.31
CA PRO A 323 24.83 6.11 2.21
C PRO A 323 25.51 6.76 3.42
N ALA A 324 26.83 6.84 3.39
CA ALA A 324 27.53 7.93 4.07
C ALA A 324 27.43 9.19 3.21
N GLY A 325 26.25 9.85 3.16
CA GLY A 325 26.24 11.30 2.93
C GLY A 325 25.27 11.95 1.92
N ALA A 326 24.41 11.25 1.16
CA ALA A 326 23.70 11.90 0.04
C ALA A 326 22.15 12.02 0.13
N LEU A 327 21.49 11.55 1.20
CA LEU A 327 20.03 11.73 1.36
C LEU A 327 19.71 12.29 2.75
N LYS A 328 19.95 13.59 2.95
CA LYS A 328 19.48 14.34 4.12
C LYS A 328 18.35 15.27 3.70
N ALA A 329 17.13 14.75 3.70
CA ALA A 329 15.92 15.56 3.77
C ALA A 329 14.87 14.88 4.68
N ARG A 330 14.95 15.22 5.97
CA ARG A 330 13.87 15.25 6.98
C ARG A 330 12.73 14.23 6.84
N PHE A 331 12.92 12.99 7.31
CA PHE A 331 11.92 12.25 8.09
C PHE A 331 12.63 11.28 9.03
N ARG A 332 12.80 11.67 10.30
CA ARG A 332 13.13 10.72 11.37
C ARG A 332 11.84 9.98 11.76
N ALA A 333 11.49 8.96 10.99
CA ALA A 333 10.61 7.89 11.42
C ALA A 333 11.43 6.59 11.37
N ALA A 334 11.66 6.02 12.55
CA ALA A 334 12.24 4.71 12.85
C ALA A 334 13.06 3.98 11.76
N ALA A 335 14.38 4.00 11.97
CA ALA A 335 15.40 3.03 11.51
C ALA A 335 15.46 2.76 9.99
N ASP A 336 16.34 3.50 9.31
CA ASP A 336 17.13 2.91 8.22
C ASP A 336 17.89 1.71 8.79
N SER A 337 17.33 0.50 8.66
CA SER A 337 18.15 -0.70 8.71
C SER A 337 19.04 -0.68 7.48
N ASP A 338 20.32 -0.94 7.70
CA ASP A 338 21.40 -1.12 6.73
C ASP A 338 21.19 -2.42 5.92
N ASP A 339 19.95 -2.67 5.49
CA ASP A 339 19.60 -3.78 4.61
C ASP A 339 20.02 -3.37 3.21
N GLY A 340 21.02 -4.08 2.67
CA GLY A 340 21.53 -3.81 1.33
C GLY A 340 20.38 -3.64 0.33
N SER A 341 20.51 -2.66 -0.56
CA SER A 341 19.55 -2.42 -1.64
C SER A 341 20.22 -2.51 -3.01
N TRP A 342 19.43 -2.89 -4.01
CA TRP A 342 19.77 -2.76 -5.41
C TRP A 342 19.19 -1.46 -5.94
N THR A 343 19.99 -0.63 -6.61
CA THR A 343 19.51 0.50 -7.41
C THR A 343 19.39 0.06 -8.86
N VAL A 344 18.22 0.28 -9.44
CA VAL A 344 17.92 0.05 -10.85
C VAL A 344 17.61 1.38 -11.52
N THR A 345 18.25 1.66 -12.65
CA THR A 345 17.99 2.86 -13.44
C THR A 345 17.75 2.54 -14.91
N SER A 346 16.91 3.34 -15.54
CA SER A 346 16.77 3.39 -17.00
C SER A 346 16.61 4.83 -17.44
N ALA A 347 17.23 5.18 -18.57
CA ALA A 347 16.95 6.41 -19.30
C ALA A 347 15.88 6.22 -20.38
N GLY A 348 15.43 4.98 -20.62
CA GLY A 348 14.43 4.66 -21.63
C GLY A 348 13.01 5.06 -21.21
N PRO A 349 12.08 5.22 -22.17
CA PRO A 349 10.70 5.56 -21.89
C PRO A 349 9.99 4.42 -21.11
N THR A 350 9.34 4.75 -20.00
CA THR A 350 8.63 3.80 -19.12
C THR A 350 7.14 4.14 -19.02
N SER A 351 6.28 3.14 -18.77
CA SER A 351 4.87 3.40 -18.41
C SER A 351 4.66 3.81 -16.95
N GLY A 352 5.75 3.87 -16.15
CA GLY A 352 5.65 3.85 -14.70
C GLY A 352 4.96 2.58 -14.19
N LEU A 353 4.52 2.62 -12.94
CA LEU A 353 3.90 1.48 -12.24
C LEU A 353 2.40 1.29 -12.51
N GLN A 354 1.75 2.18 -13.24
CA GLN A 354 0.31 2.10 -13.52
C GLN A 354 -0.02 1.36 -14.83
N HIS A 355 0.99 0.90 -15.57
CA HIS A 355 0.84 0.15 -16.82
C HIS A 355 -0.16 0.76 -17.82
N THR A 356 -0.08 2.09 -17.98
CA THR A 356 -0.91 2.85 -18.93
C THR A 356 -0.18 3.08 -20.25
N ASP A 357 -0.88 3.58 -21.27
CA ASP A 357 -0.26 4.01 -22.53
C ASP A 357 0.63 5.26 -22.38
N ARG A 358 0.54 5.95 -21.24
CA ARG A 358 1.35 7.13 -20.94
C ARG A 358 2.81 6.73 -20.74
N ARG A 359 3.72 7.47 -21.37
CA ARG A 359 5.17 7.25 -21.26
C ARG A 359 5.84 8.40 -20.53
N PHE A 360 6.85 8.07 -19.73
CA PHE A 360 7.65 8.99 -18.94
C PHE A 360 9.13 8.76 -19.22
N ASP A 361 9.92 9.81 -19.03
CA ASP A 361 11.37 9.78 -19.26
C ASP A 361 12.09 9.11 -18.10
N GLY A 362 12.49 7.85 -18.31
CA GLY A 362 13.31 7.10 -17.38
C GLY A 362 12.66 6.81 -16.02
N PHE A 363 13.41 6.06 -15.21
CA PHE A 363 13.08 5.82 -13.81
C PHE A 363 14.32 5.47 -13.00
N THR A 364 14.20 5.66 -11.69
CA THR A 364 15.11 5.09 -10.69
C THR A 364 14.28 4.33 -9.67
N ALA A 365 14.68 3.11 -9.35
CA ALA A 365 14.02 2.26 -8.38
C ALA A 365 15.05 1.62 -7.44
N ARG A 366 14.67 1.40 -6.18
CA ARG A 366 15.44 0.63 -5.22
C ARG A 366 14.68 -0.58 -4.74
N TYR A 367 15.38 -1.70 -4.69
CA TYR A 367 14.83 -2.98 -4.27
C TYR A 367 15.64 -3.56 -3.10
N SER A 368 14.99 -4.27 -2.18
CA SER A 368 15.68 -4.99 -1.11
C SER A 368 16.56 -6.11 -1.68
N THR A 369 17.81 -6.23 -1.23
CA THR A 369 18.67 -7.38 -1.58
C THR A 369 18.20 -8.67 -0.93
N HIS A 370 17.41 -8.61 0.15
CA HIS A 370 16.95 -9.79 0.86
C HIS A 370 15.63 -10.33 0.30
N THR A 371 14.65 -9.45 0.07
CA THR A 371 13.30 -9.85 -0.36
C THR A 371 12.99 -9.52 -1.81
N GLY A 372 13.84 -8.73 -2.47
CA GLY A 372 13.58 -8.17 -3.79
C GLY A 372 12.46 -7.12 -3.80
N ALA A 373 11.85 -6.78 -2.66
CA ALA A 373 10.71 -5.85 -2.58
C ALA A 373 11.09 -4.44 -3.08
N LEU A 374 10.18 -3.79 -3.82
CA LEU A 374 10.33 -2.39 -4.20
C LEU A 374 10.26 -1.50 -2.96
N LEU A 375 11.34 -0.78 -2.67
CA LEU A 375 11.48 0.09 -1.50
C LEU A 375 11.10 1.53 -1.82
N GLU A 376 11.57 2.03 -2.96
CA GLU A 376 11.24 3.34 -3.48
C GLU A 376 11.44 3.35 -4.99
N ALA A 377 10.68 4.18 -5.69
CA ALA A 377 10.97 4.51 -7.08
C ALA A 377 10.45 5.90 -7.44
N CYS A 378 11.04 6.47 -8.47
CA CYS A 378 10.60 7.67 -9.16
C CYS A 378 10.64 7.41 -10.67
N TRP A 379 9.82 8.12 -11.43
CA TRP A 379 9.86 8.15 -12.89
C TRP A 379 9.43 9.51 -13.41
N GLY A 380 9.94 9.91 -14.57
CA GLY A 380 9.71 11.24 -15.14
C GLY A 380 10.16 12.36 -14.19
N ASP A 381 9.38 13.44 -14.12
CA ASP A 381 9.75 14.67 -13.42
C ASP A 381 9.81 14.57 -11.89
N LEU A 382 9.42 13.42 -11.33
CA LEU A 382 9.49 13.15 -9.89
C LEU A 382 10.80 12.49 -9.47
N CYS A 383 11.72 12.21 -10.40
CA CYS A 383 13.08 11.79 -10.05
C CYS A 383 13.98 12.94 -9.60
N ASP A 384 13.72 14.17 -10.04
CA ASP A 384 14.55 15.36 -9.73
C ASP A 384 14.28 15.95 -8.34
N VAL A 385 13.37 15.36 -7.57
CA VAL A 385 12.89 15.88 -6.27
C VAL A 385 13.50 15.11 -5.08
N SER A 386 14.57 14.33 -5.33
CA SER A 386 15.18 13.44 -4.34
C SER A 386 16.19 14.13 -3.42
#